data_AF-A0AAD2GUL2-F1
#
_entry.id   AF-A0AAD2GUL2-F1
#
_cell.length_a   1.000
_cell.length_b   1.000
_cell.length_c   1.000
_cell.angle_alpha   90.00
_cell.angle_beta   90.00
_cell.angle_gamma   90.00
#
_symmetry.space_group_name_H-M   'P 1'
#
loop_
_entity.id
_entity.type
_entity.pdbx_description
1 polymer ?
#
loop_
_entity_poly.entity_id
_entity_poly.type
_entity_poly.pdbx_seq_one_letter_code
_entity_poly.pdbx_strand_id
1 'polypeptide(L)'
;CGRMQHPIGCIFSLPRTLLVQSLNDGVRAFDLRVAYNPGNDTIGFWHGTALLGPTSTLQDILFGLYAWLLAHPTETVLVSINYEEGSKTVYDKKFEELLFATLNNDAGKKFWFMPAGKDKFKPQVPPNSGAETTISSKFDAVVSHLNRAIDGVPHQPDVEEGLYITFSSAFADYESESPLTPNIIALGTKSTSGMNERLHSWISERKGVRFGVILMDFYHSEPNLVREIITRNPGFS
;
A
#
# COMPACT_ATOMS: atom_id res chain seq x y z
N CYS A 1 15.91 -8.41 -8.64
CA CYS A 1 15.81 -7.09 -7.98
C CYS A 1 16.99 -6.14 -8.26
N GLY A 2 18.22 -6.60 -8.54
CA GLY A 2 19.40 -5.72 -8.64
C GLY A 2 19.60 -4.90 -9.93
N ARG A 3 18.63 -4.79 -10.85
CA ARG A 3 18.77 -4.03 -12.13
C ARG A 3 17.47 -3.41 -12.67
N MET A 4 16.52 -3.05 -11.81
CA MET A 4 15.40 -2.20 -12.25
C MET A 4 15.61 -0.79 -11.71
N GLN A 5 15.70 0.20 -12.62
CA GLN A 5 15.85 1.63 -12.29
C GLN A 5 14.59 2.24 -11.63
N HIS A 6 13.49 1.48 -11.49
CA HIS A 6 12.28 1.89 -10.79
C HIS A 6 11.81 0.79 -9.81
N PRO A 7 12.11 0.90 -8.50
CA PRO A 7 11.89 -0.16 -7.51
C PRO A 7 10.48 -0.21 -6.90
N ILE A 8 9.50 0.49 -7.47
CA ILE A 8 8.07 0.29 -7.09
C ILE A 8 7.57 -1.08 -7.55
N GLY A 9 8.28 -1.68 -8.52
CA GLY A 9 8.11 -3.09 -8.89
C GLY A 9 8.48 -4.09 -7.77
N CYS A 10 9.10 -3.67 -6.66
CA CYS A 10 9.44 -4.60 -5.58
C CYS A 10 8.24 -5.04 -4.72
N ILE A 11 7.02 -4.52 -4.92
CA ILE A 11 5.79 -5.12 -4.35
C ILE A 11 4.95 -5.83 -5.42
N PHE A 12 4.96 -5.35 -6.68
CA PHE A 12 4.05 -5.85 -7.73
C PHE A 12 4.68 -6.77 -8.77
N SER A 13 6.01 -6.94 -8.78
CA SER A 13 6.74 -7.92 -9.60
C SER A 13 7.10 -9.17 -8.78
N LEU A 14 6.43 -9.38 -7.65
CA LEU A 14 6.81 -10.43 -6.73
C LEU A 14 6.25 -11.78 -7.21
N PRO A 15 7.07 -12.85 -7.30
CA PRO A 15 6.53 -14.20 -7.47
C PRO A 15 5.52 -14.53 -6.36
N ARG A 16 4.57 -15.44 -6.62
CA ARG A 16 3.50 -15.87 -5.67
C ARG A 16 3.98 -16.10 -4.22
N THR A 17 5.24 -16.51 -4.05
CA THR A 17 5.90 -16.72 -2.76
C THR A 17 5.91 -15.49 -1.85
N LEU A 18 5.97 -14.30 -2.42
CA LEU A 18 6.13 -13.05 -1.67
C LEU A 18 4.78 -12.40 -1.30
N LEU A 19 3.71 -12.66 -2.06
CA LEU A 19 2.33 -12.32 -1.62
C LEU A 19 1.98 -13.13 -0.36
N VAL A 20 2.15 -14.46 -0.42
CA VAL A 20 1.88 -15.35 0.72
C VAL A 20 2.80 -15.03 1.89
N GLN A 21 4.08 -14.73 1.63
CA GLN A 21 4.99 -14.30 2.69
C GLN A 21 4.51 -13.01 3.37
N SER A 22 4.08 -11.99 2.62
CA SER A 22 3.57 -10.75 3.23
C SER A 22 2.34 -10.98 4.11
N LEU A 23 1.43 -11.87 3.71
CA LEU A 23 0.30 -12.29 4.53
C LEU A 23 0.78 -13.01 5.80
N ASN A 24 1.73 -13.93 5.68
CA ASN A 24 2.29 -14.63 6.85
C ASN A 24 3.05 -13.69 7.80
N ASP A 25 3.63 -12.62 7.27
CA ASP A 25 4.32 -11.58 8.04
C ASP A 25 3.35 -10.60 8.74
N GLY A 26 2.04 -10.71 8.47
CA GLY A 26 1.00 -9.91 9.12
C GLY A 26 0.43 -8.78 8.27
N VAL A 27 0.83 -8.64 7.00
CA VAL A 27 0.24 -7.65 6.08
C VAL A 27 -1.21 -8.05 5.75
N ARG A 28 -2.15 -7.10 5.89
CA ARG A 28 -3.58 -7.30 5.62
C ARG A 28 -4.19 -6.25 4.70
N ALA A 29 -3.41 -5.29 4.22
CA ALA A 29 -3.89 -4.23 3.35
C ALA A 29 -3.00 -4.14 2.11
N PHE A 30 -3.62 -4.16 0.92
CA PHE A 30 -2.92 -4.08 -0.36
C PHE A 30 -3.51 -2.96 -1.22
N ASP A 31 -2.67 -2.07 -1.75
CA ASP A 31 -3.05 -1.14 -2.81
C ASP A 31 -2.69 -1.75 -4.15
N LEU A 32 -3.65 -2.04 -5.03
CA LEU A 32 -3.43 -2.66 -6.33
C LEU A 32 -3.66 -1.62 -7.44
N ARG A 33 -2.59 -1.24 -8.11
CA ARG A 33 -2.63 -0.35 -9.28
C ARG A 33 -2.71 -1.17 -10.54
N VAL A 34 -3.83 -1.05 -11.25
CA VAL A 34 -4.18 -1.96 -12.33
C VAL A 34 -4.52 -1.23 -13.62
N ALA A 35 -4.23 -1.85 -14.75
CA ALA A 35 -4.68 -1.42 -16.06
C ALA A 35 -4.63 -2.61 -17.04
N TYR A 36 -4.93 -2.40 -18.31
CA TYR A 36 -4.85 -3.47 -19.30
C TYR A 36 -3.45 -4.04 -19.43
N ASN A 37 -3.34 -5.35 -19.58
CA ASN A 37 -2.10 -5.97 -20.04
C ASN A 37 -1.93 -5.73 -21.55
N PRO A 38 -0.72 -5.40 -22.03
CA PRO A 38 -0.48 -5.27 -23.47
C PRO A 38 -0.63 -6.64 -24.17
N GLY A 39 -1.40 -6.67 -25.26
CA GLY A 39 -1.48 -7.84 -26.13
C GLY A 39 -2.36 -8.99 -25.63
N ASN A 40 -3.12 -8.81 -24.56
CA ASN A 40 -4.18 -9.74 -24.16
C ASN A 40 -5.34 -9.03 -23.44
N ASP A 41 -6.51 -9.66 -23.42
CA ASP A 41 -7.71 -9.14 -22.77
C ASP A 41 -7.72 -9.48 -21.28
N THR A 42 -6.67 -9.07 -20.55
CA THR A 42 -6.58 -9.24 -19.09
C THR A 42 -6.19 -7.95 -18.39
N ILE A 43 -6.40 -7.91 -17.07
CA ILE A 43 -5.98 -6.81 -16.21
C ILE A 43 -4.66 -7.21 -15.54
N GLY A 44 -3.65 -6.36 -15.66
CA GLY A 44 -2.34 -6.52 -15.02
C GLY A 44 -1.99 -5.35 -14.11
N PHE A 45 -0.75 -5.36 -13.60
CA PHE A 45 -0.28 -4.40 -12.60
C PHE A 45 0.66 -3.36 -13.20
N TRP A 46 0.41 -2.10 -12.85
CA TRP A 46 1.09 -0.94 -13.42
C TRP A 46 1.52 0.03 -12.33
N HIS A 47 2.57 0.81 -12.61
CA HIS A 47 2.92 1.96 -11.81
C HIS A 47 3.37 3.11 -12.71
N GLY A 48 2.57 4.17 -12.80
CA GLY A 48 2.74 5.17 -13.84
C GLY A 48 2.74 4.48 -15.22
N THR A 49 3.78 4.75 -16.01
CA THR A 49 3.94 4.17 -17.35
C THR A 49 4.59 2.78 -17.37
N ALA A 50 4.97 2.24 -16.20
CA ALA A 50 5.70 0.98 -16.10
C ALA A 50 4.74 -0.21 -15.88
N LEU A 51 4.84 -1.23 -16.74
CA LEU A 51 4.21 -2.53 -16.56
C LEU A 51 5.05 -3.37 -15.59
N LEU A 52 4.43 -3.87 -14.51
CA LEU A 52 5.14 -4.52 -13.39
C LEU A 52 5.23 -6.05 -13.53
N GLY A 53 4.42 -6.64 -14.40
CA GLY A 53 4.44 -8.07 -14.70
C GLY A 53 3.63 -8.40 -15.96
N PRO A 54 4.26 -8.72 -17.09
CA PRO A 54 3.54 -8.92 -18.36
C PRO A 54 2.66 -10.18 -18.40
N THR A 55 2.89 -11.11 -17.48
CA THR A 55 2.16 -12.39 -17.38
C THR A 55 1.35 -12.51 -16.10
N SER A 56 1.46 -11.55 -15.18
CA SER A 56 0.70 -11.57 -13.92
C SER A 56 -0.64 -10.88 -14.14
N THR A 57 -1.73 -11.53 -13.74
CA THR A 57 -3.07 -10.95 -13.82
C THR A 57 -3.61 -10.58 -12.46
N LEU A 58 -4.57 -9.64 -12.42
CA LEU A 58 -5.35 -9.34 -11.22
C LEU A 58 -5.97 -10.63 -10.65
N GLN A 59 -6.50 -11.48 -11.52
CA GLN A 59 -7.12 -12.74 -11.14
C GLN A 59 -6.15 -13.69 -10.42
N ASP A 60 -4.88 -13.77 -10.84
CA ASP A 60 -3.87 -14.59 -10.16
C ASP A 60 -3.64 -14.16 -8.70
N ILE A 61 -3.58 -12.84 -8.47
CA ILE A 61 -3.40 -12.28 -7.12
C ILE A 61 -4.64 -12.52 -6.27
N LEU A 62 -5.84 -12.28 -6.81
CA LEU A 62 -7.08 -12.51 -6.06
C LEU A 62 -7.26 -13.98 -5.68
N PHE A 63 -6.94 -14.92 -6.57
CA PHE A 63 -6.96 -16.34 -6.23
C PHE A 63 -5.95 -16.68 -5.12
N GLY A 64 -4.76 -16.09 -5.15
CA GLY A 64 -3.79 -16.24 -4.07
C GLY A 64 -4.33 -15.77 -2.72
N LEU A 65 -5.00 -14.61 -2.70
CA LEU A 65 -5.65 -14.06 -1.50
C LEU A 65 -6.78 -14.97 -1.01
N TYR A 66 -7.68 -15.42 -1.90
CA TYR A 66 -8.78 -16.32 -1.51
C TYR A 66 -8.27 -17.64 -0.96
N ALA A 67 -7.25 -18.23 -1.59
CA ALA A 67 -6.65 -19.47 -1.13
C ALA A 67 -6.05 -19.31 0.27
N TRP A 68 -5.38 -18.19 0.54
CA TRP A 68 -4.85 -17.89 1.86
C TRP A 68 -5.97 -17.67 2.89
N LEU A 69 -7.02 -16.92 2.56
CA LEU A 69 -8.18 -16.70 3.46
C LEU A 69 -8.93 -17.99 3.79
N LEU A 70 -9.05 -18.94 2.85
CA LEU A 70 -9.63 -20.26 3.13
C LEU A 70 -8.81 -21.04 4.17
N ALA A 71 -7.49 -20.90 4.15
CA ALA A 71 -6.61 -21.50 5.14
C ALA A 71 -6.55 -20.73 6.47
N HIS A 72 -7.03 -19.48 6.49
CA HIS A 72 -7.00 -18.58 7.65
C HIS A 72 -8.38 -17.91 7.84
N PRO A 73 -9.41 -18.68 8.22
CA PRO A 73 -10.81 -18.24 8.16
C PRO A 73 -11.19 -17.13 9.15
N THR A 74 -10.32 -16.80 10.11
CA THR A 74 -10.52 -15.69 11.06
C THR A 74 -9.97 -14.36 10.54
N GLU A 75 -9.21 -14.40 9.44
CA GLU A 75 -8.51 -13.24 8.92
C GLU A 75 -9.36 -12.49 7.89
N THR A 76 -9.11 -11.19 7.74
CA THR A 76 -9.68 -10.35 6.69
C THR A 76 -8.56 -9.60 6.01
N VAL A 77 -8.68 -9.42 4.68
CA VAL A 77 -7.74 -8.63 3.89
C VAL A 77 -8.48 -7.47 3.24
N LEU A 78 -7.97 -6.26 3.43
CA LEU A 78 -8.41 -5.06 2.74
C LEU A 78 -7.64 -4.92 1.43
N VAL A 79 -8.37 -4.77 0.32
CA VAL A 79 -7.76 -4.56 -0.99
C VAL A 79 -8.32 -3.29 -1.61
N SER A 80 -7.46 -2.30 -1.84
CA SER A 80 -7.73 -1.16 -2.70
C SER A 80 -7.39 -1.55 -4.13
N ILE A 81 -8.30 -1.30 -5.08
CA ILE A 81 -8.06 -1.48 -6.50
C ILE A 81 -8.26 -0.14 -7.18
N ASN A 82 -7.22 0.35 -7.84
CA ASN A 82 -7.27 1.63 -8.53
C ASN A 82 -6.73 1.50 -9.95
N TYR A 83 -7.41 2.16 -10.89
CA TYR A 83 -6.92 2.26 -12.26
C TYR A 83 -5.65 3.11 -12.32
N GLU A 84 -4.61 2.60 -12.96
CA GLU A 84 -3.36 3.32 -13.16
C GLU A 84 -3.47 4.26 -14.37
N GLU A 85 -3.80 5.52 -14.11
CA GLU A 85 -3.94 6.58 -15.11
C GLU A 85 -2.67 6.75 -15.97
N GLY A 86 -1.49 6.42 -15.43
CA GLY A 86 -0.23 6.49 -16.17
C GLY A 86 0.03 5.36 -17.15
N SER A 87 -0.76 4.28 -17.16
CA SER A 87 -0.49 3.01 -17.85
C SER A 87 -0.44 3.06 -19.38
N LYS A 88 -0.62 4.23 -20.01
CA LYS A 88 -0.78 4.42 -21.47
C LYS A 88 -1.95 3.65 -22.08
N THR A 89 -2.74 2.94 -21.28
CA THR A 89 -3.99 2.31 -21.67
C THR A 89 -5.16 3.24 -21.31
N VAL A 90 -6.37 2.92 -21.77
CA VAL A 90 -7.55 3.76 -21.55
C VAL A 90 -8.48 3.09 -20.54
N TYR A 91 -8.99 3.88 -19.59
CA TYR A 91 -10.10 3.46 -18.75
C TYR A 91 -11.38 3.55 -19.58
N ASP A 92 -11.90 2.41 -20.00
CA ASP A 92 -13.09 2.32 -20.85
C ASP A 92 -14.10 1.29 -20.30
N LYS A 93 -15.26 1.21 -20.95
CA LYS A 93 -16.33 0.28 -20.56
C LYS A 93 -15.85 -1.17 -20.55
N LYS A 94 -14.98 -1.56 -21.48
CA LYS A 94 -14.43 -2.91 -21.53
C LYS A 94 -13.59 -3.19 -20.28
N PHE A 95 -12.85 -2.21 -19.75
CA PHE A 95 -12.04 -2.36 -18.54
C PHE A 95 -12.95 -2.57 -17.33
N GLU A 96 -14.01 -1.76 -17.22
CA GLU A 96 -15.02 -1.91 -16.17
C GLU A 96 -15.70 -3.29 -16.22
N GLU A 97 -16.06 -3.78 -17.41
CA GLU A 97 -16.66 -5.10 -17.60
C GLU A 97 -15.70 -6.24 -17.21
N LEU A 98 -14.42 -6.14 -17.60
CA LEU A 98 -13.38 -7.10 -17.22
C LEU A 98 -13.14 -7.11 -15.70
N LEU A 99 -13.06 -5.93 -15.09
CA LEU A 99 -12.88 -5.79 -13.65
C LEU A 99 -14.09 -6.36 -12.91
N PHE A 100 -15.30 -6.02 -13.34
CA PHE A 100 -16.54 -6.56 -12.78
C PHE A 100 -16.59 -8.08 -12.89
N ALA A 101 -16.28 -8.65 -14.06
CA ALA A 101 -16.24 -10.11 -14.25
C ALA A 101 -15.19 -10.78 -13.35
N THR A 102 -14.03 -10.13 -13.15
CA THR A 102 -12.96 -10.63 -12.28
C THR A 102 -13.39 -10.65 -10.81
N LEU A 103 -14.12 -9.63 -10.35
CA LEU A 103 -14.58 -9.51 -8.96
C LEU A 103 -15.88 -10.27 -8.68
N ASN A 104 -16.71 -10.50 -9.69
CA ASN A 104 -18.05 -11.09 -9.55
C ASN A 104 -18.15 -12.53 -10.07
N ASN A 105 -17.02 -13.23 -10.22
CA ASN A 105 -17.01 -14.67 -10.44
C ASN A 105 -17.45 -15.44 -9.17
N ASP A 106 -17.59 -16.76 -9.27
CA ASP A 106 -18.10 -17.59 -8.17
C ASP A 106 -17.25 -17.54 -6.89
N ALA A 107 -15.94 -17.31 -7.04
CA ALA A 107 -15.07 -17.09 -5.88
C ALA A 107 -15.29 -15.67 -5.32
N GLY A 108 -15.23 -14.64 -6.16
CA GLY A 108 -15.37 -13.26 -5.75
C GLY A 108 -16.68 -12.94 -5.02
N LYS A 109 -17.80 -13.53 -5.47
CA LYS A 109 -19.11 -13.43 -4.77
C LYS A 109 -19.09 -13.91 -3.31
N LYS A 110 -18.14 -14.78 -2.96
CA LYS A 110 -17.98 -15.30 -1.59
C LYS A 110 -17.07 -14.43 -0.72
N PHE A 111 -16.17 -13.67 -1.33
CA PHE A 111 -15.07 -13.00 -0.61
C PHE A 111 -15.16 -11.48 -0.59
N TRP A 112 -15.89 -10.84 -1.51
CA TRP A 112 -15.93 -9.37 -1.58
C TRP A 112 -17.07 -8.74 -0.80
N PHE A 113 -16.71 -7.72 -0.03
CA PHE A 113 -17.60 -6.67 0.45
C PHE A 113 -17.05 -5.33 -0.07
N MET A 114 -17.84 -4.57 -0.84
CA MET A 114 -17.36 -3.38 -1.56
C MET A 114 -18.05 -2.09 -1.09
N PRO A 115 -17.36 -1.23 -0.32
CA PRO A 115 -17.70 0.18 -0.20
C PRO A 115 -16.98 1.01 -1.27
N ALA A 116 -17.64 2.05 -1.81
CA ALA A 116 -17.05 2.96 -2.80
C ALA A 116 -16.25 4.10 -2.15
N GLY A 117 -15.13 4.51 -2.75
CA GLY A 117 -14.34 5.68 -2.32
C GLY A 117 -13.22 6.05 -3.31
N LYS A 118 -12.76 7.31 -3.26
CA LYS A 118 -11.58 7.80 -3.99
C LYS A 118 -10.78 8.75 -3.08
N ASP A 119 -9.48 8.54 -2.92
CA ASP A 119 -8.57 9.48 -2.27
C ASP A 119 -7.23 9.55 -3.03
N LYS A 120 -6.64 10.75 -3.14
CA LYS A 120 -5.34 11.02 -3.77
C LYS A 120 -4.59 12.05 -2.92
N PHE A 121 -3.65 11.59 -2.08
CA PHE A 121 -2.70 12.48 -1.38
C PHE A 121 -1.38 12.59 -2.16
N LYS A 122 -0.89 13.83 -2.38
CA LYS A 122 0.44 14.12 -2.91
C LYS A 122 1.17 15.08 -1.95
N PRO A 123 2.36 14.73 -1.42
CA PRO A 123 3.16 15.66 -0.64
C PRO A 123 3.51 16.91 -1.47
N GLN A 124 3.28 18.10 -0.92
CA GLN A 124 3.63 19.39 -1.52
C GLN A 124 4.90 19.90 -0.84
N VAL A 125 6.07 19.46 -1.32
CA VAL A 125 7.37 20.00 -0.89
C VAL A 125 8.01 20.77 -2.05
N PRO A 126 8.77 21.85 -1.78
CA PRO A 126 9.51 22.54 -2.83
C PRO A 126 10.44 21.56 -3.58
N PRO A 127 10.61 21.69 -4.91
CA PRO A 127 11.59 20.92 -5.66
C PRO A 127 12.98 21.03 -5.04
N ASN A 128 13.78 19.96 -5.09
CA ASN A 128 15.15 19.91 -4.54
C ASN A 128 15.28 20.08 -3.01
N SER A 129 14.21 19.84 -2.23
CA SER A 129 14.27 19.94 -0.74
C SER A 129 15.24 18.95 -0.07
N GLY A 130 15.77 17.97 -0.80
CA GLY A 130 16.68 16.94 -0.30
C GLY A 130 15.97 15.85 0.51
N ALA A 131 16.68 14.75 0.79
CA ALA A 131 16.12 13.57 1.45
C ALA A 131 15.60 13.86 2.86
N GLU A 132 16.39 14.55 3.70
CA GLU A 132 16.02 14.85 5.09
C GLU A 132 14.73 15.68 5.20
N THR A 133 14.67 16.82 4.49
CA THR A 133 13.49 17.69 4.50
C THR A 133 12.25 16.97 4.00
N THR A 134 12.38 16.18 2.94
CA THR A 134 11.27 15.44 2.34
C THR A 134 10.76 14.33 3.26
N ILE A 135 11.68 13.53 3.82
CA ILE A 135 11.34 12.45 4.75
C ILE A 135 10.73 13.03 6.03
N SER A 136 11.29 14.10 6.58
CA SER A 136 10.75 14.76 7.78
C SER A 136 9.36 15.34 7.54
N SER A 137 9.13 16.05 6.43
CA SER A 137 7.80 16.57 6.09
C SER A 137 6.76 15.46 5.92
N LYS A 138 7.14 14.35 5.27
CA LYS A 138 6.28 13.18 5.15
C LYS A 138 6.01 12.53 6.50
N PHE A 139 7.04 12.40 7.33
CA PHE A 139 6.94 11.84 8.67
C PHE A 139 5.98 12.65 9.55
N ASP A 140 6.09 13.98 9.54
CA ASP A 140 5.20 14.87 10.30
C ASP A 140 3.74 14.74 9.85
N ALA A 141 3.49 14.67 8.54
CA ALA A 141 2.15 14.47 8.00
C ALA A 141 1.57 13.09 8.40
N VAL A 142 2.40 12.04 8.37
CA VAL A 142 2.02 10.68 8.78
C VAL A 142 1.71 10.65 10.28
N VAL A 143 2.60 11.17 11.13
CA VAL A 143 2.40 11.24 12.58
C VAL A 143 1.16 12.06 12.93
N SER A 144 0.92 13.18 12.23
CA SER A 144 -0.30 13.97 12.40
C SER A 144 -1.57 13.16 12.10
N HIS A 145 -1.54 12.32 11.06
CA HIS A 145 -2.68 11.48 10.71
C HIS A 145 -2.85 10.30 11.69
N LEU A 146 -1.75 9.69 12.13
CA LEU A 146 -1.76 8.63 13.14
C LEU A 146 -2.26 9.14 14.50
N ASN A 147 -1.86 10.34 14.93
CA ASN A 147 -2.40 10.95 16.14
C ASN A 147 -3.91 11.16 16.03
N ARG A 148 -4.42 11.59 14.88
CA ARG A 148 -5.89 11.67 14.65
C ARG A 148 -6.58 10.30 14.74
N ALA A 149 -5.90 9.22 14.32
CA ALA A 149 -6.42 7.86 14.48
C ALA A 149 -6.45 7.42 15.95
N ILE A 150 -5.41 7.78 16.72
CA ILE A 150 -5.30 7.51 18.15
C ILE A 150 -6.35 8.28 18.95
N ASP A 151 -6.54 9.57 18.64
CA ASP A 151 -7.49 10.45 19.32
C ASP A 151 -8.95 10.10 18.98
N GLY A 152 -9.16 9.42 17.84
CA GLY A 152 -10.48 9.06 17.33
C GLY A 152 -11.22 10.20 16.64
N VAL A 153 -12.41 9.90 16.11
CA VAL A 153 -13.27 10.92 15.52
C VAL A 153 -13.93 11.69 16.66
N PRO A 154 -13.89 13.04 16.68
CA PRO A 154 -14.68 13.81 17.63
C PRO A 154 -16.14 13.37 17.52
N HIS A 155 -16.79 13.01 18.64
CA HIS A 155 -18.16 12.48 18.65
C HIS A 155 -19.08 13.27 17.71
N GLN A 156 -19.30 12.72 16.52
CA GLN A 156 -20.41 13.11 15.67
C GLN A 156 -21.55 12.14 15.99
N PRO A 157 -22.81 12.61 16.06
CA PRO A 157 -23.94 11.78 16.46
C PRO A 157 -24.07 10.46 15.68
N ASP A 158 -23.57 10.44 14.43
CA ASP A 158 -23.72 9.34 13.49
C ASP A 158 -22.39 8.65 13.12
N VAL A 159 -21.27 8.99 13.79
CA VAL A 159 -19.95 8.38 13.54
C VAL A 159 -19.42 7.78 14.83
N GLU A 160 -19.64 6.47 15.00
CA GLU A 160 -19.13 5.72 16.15
C GLU A 160 -17.61 5.50 16.05
N GLU A 161 -17.08 5.29 14.83
CA GLU A 161 -15.65 5.07 14.57
C GLU A 161 -15.22 5.63 13.21
N GLY A 162 -13.96 6.08 13.11
CA GLY A 162 -13.35 6.50 11.86
C GLY A 162 -12.48 5.42 11.23
N LEU A 163 -12.55 5.26 9.91
CA LEU A 163 -11.58 4.50 9.14
C LEU A 163 -10.39 5.40 8.78
N TYR A 164 -9.23 5.13 9.38
CA TYR A 164 -7.99 5.84 9.10
C TYR A 164 -7.08 4.97 8.23
N ILE A 165 -6.80 5.42 7.00
CA ILE A 165 -5.84 4.79 6.09
C ILE A 165 -4.68 5.76 5.89
N THR A 166 -3.50 5.40 6.40
CA THR A 166 -2.30 6.24 6.39
C THR A 166 -1.30 5.67 5.39
N PHE A 167 -0.97 6.43 4.35
CA PHE A 167 0.12 6.08 3.44
C PHE A 167 1.43 6.64 3.98
N SER A 168 2.34 5.79 4.46
CA SER A 168 3.72 6.21 4.78
C SER A 168 4.62 6.22 3.54
N SER A 169 4.22 5.52 2.49
CA SER A 169 4.84 5.57 1.16
C SER A 169 4.80 6.98 0.55
N ALA A 170 5.82 7.29 -0.24
CA ALA A 170 5.92 8.54 -0.98
C ALA A 170 6.99 8.46 -2.08
N PHE A 171 6.96 9.45 -2.96
CA PHE A 171 8.05 9.82 -3.86
C PHE A 171 8.10 11.36 -3.89
N ALA A 172 9.25 11.93 -4.17
CA ALA A 172 9.38 13.35 -4.43
C ALA A 172 10.51 13.53 -5.43
N ASP A 173 10.22 14.07 -6.61
CA ASP A 173 11.25 14.48 -7.57
C ASP A 173 11.97 13.32 -8.30
N TYR A 174 11.41 12.86 -9.42
CA TYR A 174 12.05 11.87 -10.31
C TYR A 174 13.00 12.48 -11.35
N GLU A 175 12.86 13.78 -11.60
CA GLU A 175 13.49 14.45 -12.76
C GLU A 175 14.74 15.27 -12.34
N SER A 176 15.10 15.28 -11.06
CA SER A 176 16.31 15.93 -10.58
C SER A 176 17.55 15.02 -10.66
N GLU A 177 18.74 15.63 -10.58
CA GLU A 177 20.02 14.92 -10.56
C GLU A 177 20.19 14.02 -9.32
N SER A 178 19.32 14.18 -8.30
CA SER A 178 19.31 13.38 -7.07
C SER A 178 17.87 12.99 -6.73
N PRO A 179 17.28 12.04 -7.48
CA PRO A 179 15.86 11.75 -7.38
C PRO A 179 15.50 11.11 -6.04
N LEU A 180 14.44 11.57 -5.37
CA LEU A 180 13.96 10.94 -4.13
C LEU A 180 12.95 9.86 -4.47
N THR A 181 13.50 8.70 -4.82
CA THR A 181 12.75 7.49 -5.09
C THR A 181 12.06 6.97 -3.83
N PRO A 182 11.00 6.14 -3.95
CA PRO A 182 10.37 5.51 -2.80
C PRO A 182 11.32 4.70 -1.93
N ASN A 183 12.37 4.12 -2.53
CA ASN A 183 13.40 3.40 -1.79
C ASN A 183 14.15 4.35 -0.85
N ILE A 184 14.58 5.52 -1.35
CA ILE A 184 15.26 6.54 -0.54
C ILE A 184 14.34 7.05 0.56
N ILE A 185 13.05 7.28 0.28
CA ILE A 185 12.13 7.78 1.31
C ILE A 185 11.83 6.72 2.37
N ALA A 186 11.58 5.47 1.96
CA ALA A 186 11.25 4.39 2.89
C ALA A 186 12.44 3.94 3.74
N LEU A 187 13.60 3.75 3.09
CA LEU A 187 14.80 3.16 3.70
C LEU A 187 15.81 4.21 4.18
N GLY A 188 15.71 5.43 3.67
CA GLY A 188 16.66 6.50 3.97
C GLY A 188 17.91 6.45 3.09
N THR A 189 18.93 7.17 3.55
CA THR A 189 20.27 7.19 2.95
C THR A 189 21.31 6.81 4.01
N LYS A 190 22.60 6.85 3.68
CA LYS A 190 23.66 6.63 4.68
C LYS A 190 23.65 7.64 5.84
N SER A 191 23.10 8.84 5.62
CA SER A 191 23.12 9.94 6.59
C SER A 191 21.73 10.32 7.12
N THR A 192 20.68 9.70 6.61
CA THR A 192 19.29 10.07 6.92
C THR A 192 18.47 8.81 7.13
N SER A 193 17.90 8.63 8.32
CA SER A 193 16.96 7.55 8.60
C SER A 193 15.70 7.69 7.73
N GLY A 194 15.24 6.57 7.18
CA GLY A 194 14.05 6.50 6.33
C GLY A 194 12.73 6.50 7.12
N MET A 195 11.61 6.55 6.39
CA MET A 195 10.27 6.49 6.96
C MET A 195 10.04 5.24 7.83
N ASN A 196 10.51 4.06 7.39
CA ASN A 196 10.23 2.81 8.12
C ASN A 196 10.93 2.78 9.50
N GLU A 197 12.19 3.22 9.55
CA GLU A 197 12.96 3.31 10.82
C GLU A 197 12.37 4.36 11.76
N ARG A 198 12.04 5.55 11.24
CA ARG A 198 11.42 6.64 12.03
C ARG A 198 10.07 6.22 12.58
N LEU A 199 9.24 5.54 11.77
CA LEU A 199 7.94 5.03 12.21
C LEU A 199 8.08 3.91 13.23
N HIS A 200 9.04 3.01 13.07
CA HIS A 200 9.28 1.96 14.06
C HIS A 200 9.60 2.57 15.43
N SER A 201 10.54 3.53 15.45
CA SER A 201 10.90 4.24 16.68
C SER A 201 9.66 4.88 17.34
N TRP A 202 8.87 5.63 16.57
CA TRP A 202 7.68 6.31 17.06
C TRP A 202 6.56 5.34 17.54
N ILE A 203 6.33 4.25 16.82
CA ILE A 203 5.29 3.26 17.18
C ILE A 203 5.70 2.48 18.44
N SER A 204 6.98 2.14 18.59
CA SER A 204 7.49 1.33 19.70
C SER A 204 7.25 1.96 21.09
N GLU A 205 7.15 3.29 21.13
CA GLU A 205 6.89 4.09 22.33
C GLU A 205 5.41 4.10 22.74
N ARG A 206 4.52 3.53 21.93
CA ARG A 206 3.07 3.57 22.12
C ARG A 206 2.54 2.16 22.33
N LYS A 207 1.54 2.00 23.21
CA LYS A 207 0.90 0.70 23.48
C LYS A 207 -0.58 0.91 23.79
N GLY A 208 -1.42 -0.01 23.32
CA GLY A 208 -2.86 0.03 23.57
C GLY A 208 -3.56 1.15 22.80
N VAL A 209 -3.04 1.53 21.63
CA VAL A 209 -3.62 2.59 20.78
C VAL A 209 -3.91 2.04 19.40
N ARG A 210 -4.92 2.60 18.72
CA ARG A 210 -5.33 2.19 17.37
C ARG A 210 -4.70 3.12 16.35
N PHE A 211 -3.81 2.60 15.52
CA PHE A 211 -3.13 3.37 14.46
C PHE A 211 -3.92 3.45 13.15
N GLY A 212 -4.99 2.65 13.00
CA GLY A 212 -5.66 2.44 11.72
C GLY A 212 -4.85 1.53 10.79
N VAL A 213 -5.07 1.67 9.48
CA VAL A 213 -4.34 0.95 8.44
C VAL A 213 -3.13 1.78 8.01
N ILE A 214 -1.93 1.18 7.98
CA ILE A 214 -0.72 1.83 7.49
C ILE A 214 -0.25 1.12 6.22
N LEU A 215 -0.29 1.83 5.08
CA LEU A 215 0.24 1.38 3.80
C LEU A 215 1.66 1.90 3.63
N MET A 216 2.62 0.99 3.42
CA MET A 216 4.05 1.31 3.40
C MET A 216 4.78 0.63 2.24
N ASP A 217 5.87 1.24 1.79
CA ASP A 217 6.81 0.61 0.86
C ASP A 217 7.84 -0.22 1.61
N PHE A 218 8.30 -1.31 1.00
CA PHE A 218 9.38 -2.16 1.51
C PHE A 218 9.15 -2.65 2.95
N TYR A 219 7.95 -3.16 3.26
CA TYR A 219 7.58 -3.58 4.62
C TYR A 219 8.60 -4.52 5.31
N HIS A 220 9.30 -5.33 4.51
CA HIS A 220 10.31 -6.29 4.98
C HIS A 220 11.64 -5.64 5.40
N SER A 221 11.85 -4.34 5.13
CA SER A 221 13.10 -3.67 5.47
C SER A 221 13.26 -3.43 6.95
N GLU A 222 12.14 -3.35 7.67
CA GLU A 222 12.07 -3.26 9.12
C GLU A 222 11.08 -4.31 9.63
N PRO A 223 11.49 -5.59 9.76
CA PRO A 223 10.57 -6.69 10.08
C PRO A 223 9.81 -6.49 11.40
N ASN A 224 10.41 -5.78 12.35
CA ASN A 224 9.77 -5.49 13.63
C ASN A 224 8.67 -4.44 13.50
N LEU A 225 8.70 -3.55 12.50
CA LEU A 225 7.69 -2.51 12.32
C LEU A 225 6.28 -3.10 12.14
N VAL A 226 6.13 -4.11 11.29
CA VAL A 226 4.83 -4.77 11.08
C VAL A 226 4.34 -5.44 12.37
N ARG A 227 5.24 -6.14 13.07
CA ARG A 227 4.94 -6.75 14.35
C ARG A 227 4.51 -5.73 15.40
N GLU A 228 5.21 -4.60 15.50
CA GLU A 228 4.88 -3.52 16.44
C GLU A 228 3.52 -2.91 16.10
N ILE A 229 3.23 -2.62 14.83
CA ILE A 229 1.89 -2.15 14.42
C ILE A 229 0.78 -3.10 14.89
N ILE A 230 0.98 -4.41 14.77
CA ILE A 230 0.00 -5.42 15.18
C ILE A 230 -0.11 -5.48 16.72
N THR A 231 1.01 -5.66 17.40
CA THR A 231 1.05 -5.96 18.85
C THR A 231 0.77 -4.77 19.75
N ARG A 232 0.83 -3.54 19.22
CA ARG A 232 0.46 -2.34 19.97
C ARG A 232 -1.03 -2.01 19.90
N ASN A 233 -1.82 -2.71 19.08
CA ASN A 233 -3.27 -2.54 19.06
C ASN A 233 -3.91 -2.99 20.39
N PRO A 234 -5.01 -2.34 20.82
CA PRO A 234 -5.82 -2.82 21.94
C PRO A 234 -6.26 -4.28 21.70
N GLY A 235 -6.22 -5.11 22.75
CA GLY A 235 -6.65 -6.52 22.68
C GLY A 235 -5.53 -7.54 22.40
N PHE A 236 -4.31 -7.10 22.08
CA PHE A 236 -3.10 -7.94 22.13
C PHE A 236 -2.39 -7.72 23.47
N SER A 237 -2.90 -8.34 24.54
CA SER A 237 -2.28 -8.33 25.89
C SER A 237 -2.12 -9.74 26.42
#